data_AF-A0A6M5Z3W4-F1
#
_entry.id   AF-A0A6M5Z3W4-F1
#
_cell.length_a   1.000
_cell.length_b   1.000
_cell.length_c   1.000
_cell.angle_alpha   90.00
_cell.angle_beta   90.00
_cell.angle_gamma   90.00
#
_symmetry.space_group_name_H-M   'P 1'
#
loop_
_entity.id
_entity.type
_entity.pdbx_description
1 polymer ?
#
loop_
_entity_poly.entity_id
_entity_poly.type
_entity_poly.pdbx_seq_one_letter_code
_entity_poly.pdbx_strand_id
1 'polypeptide(L)'
;MPVLPVSHHTWQVLRAVKRTKRPAVGRALRLDWTRKTKDGSFLTKLVEDGLLVRTTGSAEDPFEATYSLSEQGEHAAEYGECDFASRASGAGAEGKRKAAPPDPRKKKSR
;
A
#
# COMPACT_ATOMS: atom_id res chain seq x y z
N MET A 1 8.50 18.72 9.84
CA MET A 1 8.80 17.82 8.71
C MET A 1 8.54 18.62 7.44
N PRO A 2 9.39 18.56 6.41
CA PRO A 2 9.05 19.18 5.13
C PRO A 2 7.91 18.38 4.49
N VAL A 3 6.78 19.05 4.25
CA VAL A 3 5.67 18.53 3.46
C VAL A 3 6.05 18.69 1.99
N LEU A 4 6.04 17.59 1.23
CA LEU A 4 6.31 17.65 -0.20
C LEU A 4 5.04 17.29 -1.00
N PRO A 5 4.82 17.95 -2.15
CA PRO A 5 3.72 17.59 -3.03
C PRO A 5 3.97 16.20 -3.62
N VAL A 6 2.94 15.35 -3.66
CA VAL A 6 3.02 14.08 -4.40
C VAL A 6 2.80 14.32 -5.88
N SER A 7 3.41 13.49 -6.72
CA SER A 7 3.17 13.54 -8.16
C SER A 7 1.68 13.26 -8.46
N HIS A 8 1.15 13.87 -9.54
CA HIS A 8 -0.25 13.65 -9.93
C HIS A 8 -0.59 12.17 -10.14
N HIS A 9 0.33 11.42 -10.75
CA HIS A 9 0.17 9.97 -10.94
C HIS A 9 0.11 9.23 -9.60
N THR A 10 1.03 9.52 -8.67
CA THR A 10 0.98 8.97 -7.31
C THR A 10 -0.36 9.24 -6.64
N TRP A 11 -0.83 10.50 -6.70
CA TRP A 11 -2.11 10.88 -6.13
C TRP A 11 -3.29 10.11 -6.73
N GLN A 12 -3.32 9.90 -8.05
CA GLN A 12 -4.34 9.09 -8.70
C GLN A 12 -4.32 7.62 -8.23
N VAL A 13 -3.13 7.01 -8.10
CA VAL A 13 -2.97 5.64 -7.59
C VAL A 13 -3.49 5.54 -6.15
N LEU A 14 -3.11 6.47 -5.28
CA LEU A 14 -3.57 6.49 -3.89
C LEU A 14 -5.09 6.66 -3.79
N ARG A 15 -5.67 7.53 -4.62
CA ARG A 15 -7.13 7.69 -4.71
C ARG A 15 -7.83 6.44 -5.23
N ALA A 16 -7.21 5.68 -6.13
CA ALA A 16 -7.77 4.42 -6.60
C ALA A 16 -7.90 3.41 -5.45
N VAL A 17 -6.85 3.26 -4.63
CA VAL A 17 -6.87 2.41 -3.42
C VAL A 17 -7.89 2.93 -2.39
N LYS A 18 -7.96 4.25 -2.17
CA LYS A 18 -8.93 4.85 -1.23
C LYS A 18 -10.38 4.55 -1.63
N ARG A 19 -10.67 4.62 -2.94
CA ARG A 19 -12.02 4.37 -3.50
C ARG A 19 -12.46 2.91 -3.36
N THR A 20 -11.55 1.95 -3.47
CA THR A 20 -11.90 0.53 -3.37
C THR A 20 -12.25 0.09 -1.95
N LYS A 21 -11.85 0.85 -0.91
CA LYS A 21 -12.06 0.55 0.53
C LYS A 21 -11.56 -0.85 0.94
N ARG A 22 -10.74 -1.49 0.10
CA ARG A 22 -10.21 -2.83 0.22
C ARG A 22 -8.79 -2.85 -0.36
N PRO A 23 -7.92 -3.74 0.10
CA PRO A 23 -6.60 -3.93 -0.50
C PRO A 23 -6.75 -4.16 -2.01
N ALA A 24 -6.08 -3.31 -2.79
CA ALA A 24 -6.15 -3.35 -4.24
C ALA A 24 -5.00 -4.19 -4.81
N VAL A 25 -5.29 -4.98 -5.83
CA VAL A 25 -4.28 -5.76 -6.55
C VAL A 25 -3.39 -4.82 -7.36
N GLY A 26 -2.08 -5.05 -7.38
CA GLY A 26 -1.11 -4.21 -8.08
C GLY A 26 -1.44 -3.99 -9.57
N ARG A 27 -1.98 -5.01 -10.26
CA ARG A 27 -2.48 -4.87 -11.65
C ARG A 27 -3.55 -3.78 -11.78
N ALA A 28 -4.47 -3.69 -10.83
CA ALA A 28 -5.54 -2.70 -10.84
C ALA A 28 -5.02 -1.27 -10.55
N LEU A 29 -3.86 -1.16 -9.91
CA LEU A 29 -3.20 0.11 -9.60
C LEU A 29 -2.36 0.66 -10.75
N ARG A 30 -2.21 -0.11 -11.83
CA ARG A 30 -1.54 0.34 -13.06
C ARG A 30 -2.53 1.15 -13.90
N LEU A 31 -2.71 2.42 -13.52
CA LEU A 31 -3.63 3.35 -14.18
C LEU A 31 -3.16 3.73 -15.59
N ASP A 32 -1.85 3.85 -15.77
CA ASP A 32 -1.23 4.20 -17.06
C ASP A 32 -0.32 3.08 -17.54
N TRP A 33 -0.38 2.75 -18.83
CA TRP A 33 0.50 1.77 -19.47
C TRP A 33 1.77 2.44 -20.02
N THR A 34 2.61 2.98 -19.15
CA THR A 34 3.87 3.64 -19.55
C THR A 34 5.07 2.74 -19.29
N ARG A 35 6.26 3.11 -19.82
CA ARG A 35 7.51 2.40 -19.52
C ARG A 35 7.84 2.41 -18.02
N LYS A 36 7.49 3.50 -17.30
CA LYS A 36 7.78 3.64 -15.86
C LYS A 36 6.93 2.73 -14.99
N THR A 37 5.73 2.39 -15.45
CA THR A 37 4.80 1.51 -14.73
C THR A 37 4.87 0.06 -15.21
N LYS A 38 5.66 -0.24 -16.24
CA LYS A 38 5.77 -1.58 -16.85
C LYS A 38 6.26 -2.63 -15.87
N ASP A 39 7.27 -2.28 -15.07
CA ASP A 39 7.97 -3.24 -14.22
C ASP A 39 7.43 -3.26 -12.79
N GLY A 40 6.39 -2.48 -12.49
CA GLY A 40 5.77 -2.43 -11.15
C GLY A 40 6.62 -1.72 -10.08
N SER A 41 7.82 -1.26 -10.44
CA SER A 41 8.74 -0.54 -9.56
C SER A 41 8.12 0.67 -8.83
N PHE A 42 7.09 1.29 -9.40
CA PHE A 42 6.35 2.38 -8.76
C PHE A 42 5.61 1.92 -7.49
N LEU A 43 5.06 0.69 -7.46
CA LEU A 43 4.40 0.15 -6.27
C LEU A 43 5.41 -0.12 -5.16
N THR A 44 6.58 -0.64 -5.51
CA THR A 44 7.67 -0.84 -4.56
C THR A 44 8.12 0.48 -3.96
N LYS A 45 8.31 1.52 -4.77
CA LYS A 45 8.65 2.88 -4.30
C LYS A 45 7.59 3.44 -3.36
N LEU A 46 6.30 3.31 -3.68
CA LEU A 46 5.23 3.78 -2.80
C LEU A 46 5.20 3.05 -1.44
N VAL A 47 5.65 1.79 -1.39
CA VAL A 47 5.82 1.07 -0.12
C VAL A 47 7.06 1.54 0.62
N GLU A 48 8.17 1.78 -0.07
CA GLU A 48 9.40 2.34 0.51
C GLU A 48 9.20 3.76 1.06
N ASP A 49 8.39 4.56 0.37
CA ASP A 49 7.99 5.91 0.77
C ASP A 49 6.95 5.90 1.91
N GLY A 50 6.50 4.73 2.34
CA GLY A 50 5.54 4.59 3.44
C GLY A 50 4.11 5.00 3.09
N LEU A 51 3.79 5.22 1.81
CA LEU A 51 2.45 5.62 1.34
C LEU A 51 1.51 4.42 1.13
N LEU A 52 2.08 3.26 0.79
CA LEU A 52 1.37 1.99 0.65
C LEU A 52 1.93 0.95 1.62
N VAL A 53 1.06 0.05 2.03
CA VAL A 53 1.43 -1.16 2.78
C VAL A 53 1.09 -2.36 1.91
N ARG A 54 2.07 -3.24 1.70
CA ARG A 54 1.82 -4.52 1.02
C ARG A 54 1.15 -5.49 1.99
N THR A 55 -0.05 -5.95 1.65
CA THR A 55 -0.89 -6.79 2.52
C THR A 55 -0.70 -8.27 2.23
N THR A 56 -0.47 -8.64 0.97
CA THR A 56 -0.17 -10.01 0.50
C THR A 56 0.74 -9.99 -0.72
N GLY A 57 1.39 -11.10 -1.01
CA GLY A 57 2.28 -11.28 -2.18
C GLY A 57 3.73 -10.88 -1.93
N SER A 58 4.55 -11.01 -2.98
CA SER A 58 6.00 -10.72 -2.94
C SER A 58 6.33 -9.36 -3.58
N ALA A 59 7.52 -8.84 -3.28
CA ALA A 59 8.11 -7.70 -4.00
C ALA A 59 8.51 -8.06 -5.44
N GLU A 60 8.76 -9.34 -5.68
CA GLU A 60 9.18 -9.88 -6.99
C GLU A 60 8.02 -9.87 -8.00
N ASP A 61 6.79 -10.04 -7.50
CA ASP A 61 5.55 -9.99 -8.28
C ASP A 61 4.65 -8.83 -7.84
N PRO A 62 5.08 -7.56 -8.07
CA PRO A 62 4.38 -6.38 -7.56
C PRO A 62 2.95 -6.26 -8.12
N PHE A 63 2.68 -6.86 -9.28
CA PHE A 63 1.37 -6.83 -9.88
C PHE A 63 0.38 -7.81 -9.27
N GLU A 64 0.84 -8.92 -8.72
CA GLU A 64 -0.02 -9.92 -8.05
C GLU A 64 -0.18 -9.65 -6.56
N ALA A 65 0.72 -8.84 -5.99
CA ALA A 65 0.61 -8.34 -4.63
C ALA A 65 -0.63 -7.46 -4.42
N THR A 66 -1.10 -7.40 -3.18
CA THR A 66 -2.17 -6.48 -2.77
C THR A 66 -1.63 -5.38 -1.87
N TYR A 67 -2.19 -4.19 -2.03
CA TYR A 67 -1.75 -2.98 -1.35
C TYR A 67 -2.92 -2.26 -0.68
N SER A 68 -2.70 -1.78 0.54
CA SER A 68 -3.57 -0.87 1.26
C SER A 68 -2.88 0.46 1.52
N LEU A 69 -3.64 1.51 1.79
CA LEU A 69 -3.07 2.80 2.21
C LEU A 69 -2.50 2.70 3.63
N SER A 70 -1.42 3.43 3.86
CA SER A 70 -0.98 3.79 5.21
C SER A 70 -1.68 5.07 5.66
N GLU A 71 -1.50 5.46 6.93
CA GLU A 71 -1.99 6.75 7.44
C GLU A 71 -1.46 7.95 6.62
N GLN A 72 -0.18 7.91 6.26
CA GLN A 72 0.43 8.92 5.38
C GLN A 72 -0.13 8.86 3.95
N GLY A 73 -0.39 7.67 3.42
CA GLY A 73 -1.01 7.47 2.13
C GLY A 73 -2.45 7.97 2.06
N GLU A 74 -3.22 7.85 3.15
CA GLU A 74 -4.57 8.39 3.25
C GLU A 74 -4.59 9.91 3.24
N HIS A 75 -3.65 10.53 3.97
CA HIS A 75 -3.44 11.98 3.94
C HIS A 75 -3.04 12.46 2.54
N ALA A 76 -2.05 11.80 1.93
CA ALA A 76 -1.60 12.09 0.57
C ALA A 76 -2.72 11.93 -0.47
N ALA A 77 -3.60 10.94 -0.31
CA ALA A 77 -4.74 10.74 -1.19
C ALA A 77 -5.79 11.87 -1.09
N GLU A 78 -5.89 12.52 0.08
CA GLU A 78 -6.85 13.58 0.36
C GLU A 78 -6.33 14.95 -0.07
N TYR A 79 -5.11 15.28 0.34
CA TYR A 79 -4.54 16.61 0.21
C TYR A 79 -3.52 16.74 -0.92
N GLY A 80 -3.04 15.63 -1.51
CA GLY A 80 -1.99 15.66 -2.53
C GLY A 80 -0.60 15.98 -1.95
N GLU A 81 -0.45 15.85 -0.64
CA GLU A 81 0.73 16.27 0.12
C GLU A 81 1.04 15.24 1.22
N CYS A 82 2.33 14.99 1.48
CA CYS A 82 2.76 14.12 2.58
C CYS A 82 4.07 14.56 3.23
N ASP A 83 4.19 14.22 4.52
CA ASP A 83 5.41 14.37 5.29
C ASP A 83 6.42 13.29 4.89
N PHE A 84 7.45 13.69 4.15
CA PHE A 84 8.62 12.84 3.98
C PHE A 84 9.54 13.07 5.18
N ALA A 85 9.56 12.12 6.10
CA ALA A 85 10.66 12.04 7.05
C ALA A 85 11.93 11.80 6.23
N SER A 86 12.83 12.79 6.20
CA SER A 86 14.14 12.68 5.55
C SER A 86 14.82 11.40 6.03
N ARG A 87 14.87 10.43 5.12
CA ARG A 87 15.22 9.02 5.31
C ARG A 87 16.34 8.79 6.33
N ALA A 88 15.97 8.42 7.55
CA ALA A 88 16.78 7.56 8.40
C ALA A 88 16.22 6.14 8.24
N SER A 89 17.01 5.25 7.63
CA SER A 89 16.70 3.83 7.45
C SER A 89 16.08 3.20 8.70
N GLY A 90 14.91 2.58 8.57
CA GLY A 90 14.34 1.82 9.68
C GLY A 90 12.95 1.26 9.44
N ALA A 91 12.93 -0.05 9.20
CA ALA A 91 11.86 -0.97 9.54
C ALA A 91 10.56 -0.95 8.72
N GLY A 92 10.27 -2.12 8.14
CA GLY A 92 8.97 -2.42 7.57
C GLY A 92 7.85 -2.16 8.56
N ALA A 93 6.81 -1.49 8.07
CA ALA A 93 5.54 -1.40 8.76
C ALA A 93 4.89 -2.80 8.76
N GLU A 94 5.30 -3.60 9.73
CA GLU A 94 4.61 -4.78 10.21
C GLU A 94 3.21 -4.34 10.64
N GLY A 95 2.27 -4.41 9.70
CA GLY A 95 0.87 -4.15 9.97
C GLY A 95 0.43 -5.10 11.08
N LYS A 96 0.20 -4.54 12.28
CA LYS A 96 -0.48 -5.19 13.39
C LYS A 96 -1.81 -5.75 12.90
N ARG A 97 -1.81 -6.99 12.42
CA ARG A 97 -3.03 -7.81 12.37
C ARG A 97 -3.37 -8.10 13.82
N LYS A 98 -4.41 -7.45 14.34
CA LYS A 98 -5.08 -7.93 15.56
C LYS A 98 -5.47 -9.39 15.27
N ALA A 99 -4.73 -10.31 15.86
CA ALA A 99 -5.09 -11.72 15.87
C ALA A 99 -6.42 -11.85 16.61
N ALA A 100 -7.50 -12.10 15.88
CA ALA A 100 -8.69 -12.67 16.50
C ALA A 100 -8.34 -14.09 16.95
N PRO A 101 -8.56 -14.46 18.23
CA PRO A 101 -8.24 -15.79 18.71
C PRO A 101 -9.12 -16.84 18.00
N PRO A 102 -8.57 -18.01 17.61
CA PRO A 102 -9.38 -19.09 17.06
C PRO A 102 -10.29 -19.68 18.15
N ASP A 103 -11.60 -19.63 17.92
CA ASP A 103 -12.64 -20.22 18.76
C ASP A 103 -12.55 -21.76 18.74
N PRO A 104 -12.23 -22.44 19.86
CA PRO A 104 -12.03 -23.88 19.89
C PRO A 104 -13.34 -24.61 20.25
N ARG A 105 -14.36 -24.59 19.38
CA ARG A 105 -15.56 -25.44 19.55
C ARG A 105 -16.04 -26.10 18.26
N LYS A 106 -15.17 -26.91 17.65
CA LYS A 106 -15.58 -28.09 16.86
C LYS A 106 -14.77 -29.31 17.30
N LYS A 107 -15.25 -30.00 18.34
CA LYS A 107 -15.06 -31.45 18.53
C LYS A 107 -16.47 -32.06 18.46
N LYS A 108 -16.84 -32.58 17.29
CA LYS A 108 -16.78 -33.99 16.88
C LYS A 108 -18.01 -34.76 17.39
N SER A 109 -18.93 -35.02 16.47
CA SER A 109 -19.89 -36.13 16.54
C SER A 109 -19.15 -37.45 16.80
N ARG A 110 -19.65 -38.24 17.76
CA ARG A 110 -20.01 -39.64 17.54
C ARG A 110 -20.96 -40.08 18.64
#